data_AF-A0A2E6JDS6-F1
#
_entry.id   AF-A0A2E6JDS6-F1
#
_cell.length_a   1.000
_cell.length_b   1.000
_cell.length_c   1.000
_cell.angle_alpha   90.00
_cell.angle_beta   90.00
_cell.angle_gamma   90.00
#
_symmetry.space_group_name_H-M   'P 1'
#
loop_
_entity.id
_entity.type
_entity.pdbx_description
1 polymer ?
#
loop_
_entity_poly.entity_id
_entity_poly.type
_entity_poly.pdbx_seq_one_letter_code
_entity_poly.pdbx_strand_id
1 'polypeptide(L)' 'MRNSLRKLEGVKYVEVDYDAGEAIVIYLHSVVSTKAMIKATTKIGFPSKVNSDATVQRDR' A
#
# COMPACT_ATOMS: atom_id res chain seq x y z
N MET A 1 1.66 11.63 -12.14
CA MET A 1 1.90 10.58 -11.11
C MET A 1 0.91 9.44 -11.28
N ARG A 2 1.37 8.21 -11.57
CA ARG A 2 0.53 7.01 -11.68
C ARG A 2 0.27 6.41 -10.29
N ASN A 3 -0.59 7.04 -9.49
CA ASN A 3 -0.94 6.54 -8.15
C ASN A 3 -2.04 5.47 -8.25
N SER A 4 -1.69 4.25 -8.67
CA SER A 4 -2.61 3.10 -8.67
C SER A 4 -3.09 2.73 -7.27
N LEU A 5 -2.28 2.98 -6.23
CA LEU A 5 -2.62 2.72 -4.83
C LEU A 5 -3.73 3.65 -4.31
N ARG A 6 -3.71 4.94 -4.67
CA ARG A 6 -4.78 5.88 -4.26
C ARG A 6 -6.14 5.59 -4.91
N LYS A 7 -6.15 4.80 -5.99
CA LYS A 7 -7.40 4.38 -6.66
C LYS A 7 -8.04 3.15 -5.99
N LEU A 8 -7.35 2.49 -5.07
CA LEU A 8 -7.90 1.35 -4.36
C LEU A 8 -8.82 1.84 -3.25
N GLU A 9 -10.05 1.34 -3.27
CA GLU A 9 -11.01 1.59 -2.20
C GLU A 9 -10.45 1.06 -0.88
N GLY A 10 -10.53 1.86 0.19
CA GLY A 10 -9.96 1.53 1.49
C GLY A 10 -8.51 2.00 1.72
N VAL A 11 -7.81 2.51 0.70
CA VAL A 11 -6.53 3.20 0.91
C VAL A 11 -6.81 4.62 1.39
N LYS A 12 -6.31 4.95 2.60
CA LYS A 12 -6.49 6.27 3.22
C LYS A 12 -5.33 7.21 2.90
N TYR A 13 -4.11 6.68 2.91
CA TYR A 13 -2.91 7.47 2.73
C TYR A 13 -1.82 6.66 2.05
N VAL A 14 -1.04 7.35 1.22
CA VAL A 14 0.10 6.78 0.48
C VAL A 14 1.20 7.83 0.47
N GLU A 15 2.33 7.45 1.02
CA GLU A 15 3.59 8.17 0.98
C GLU A 15 4.63 7.30 0.30
N VAL A 16 5.34 7.87 -0.67
CA VAL A 16 6.33 7.16 -1.47
C VAL A 16 7.64 7.88 -1.26
N ASP A 17 8.62 7.15 -0.76
CA ASP A 17 9.99 7.57 -0.68
C ASP A 17 10.73 7.04 -1.91
N TYR A 18 11.07 7.95 -2.82
CA TYR A 18 11.80 7.59 -4.05
C TYR A 18 13.29 7.37 -3.80
N ASP A 19 13.86 7.97 -2.75
CA ASP A 19 15.27 7.84 -2.42
C ASP A 19 15.54 6.47 -1.76
N ALA A 20 14.65 6.06 -0.86
CA ALA A 20 14.67 4.72 -0.25
C ALA A 20 14.05 3.63 -1.16
N GLY A 21 13.24 4.01 -2.14
CA GLY A 21 12.49 3.07 -2.97
C GLY A 21 11.37 2.35 -2.20
N GLU A 22 10.86 2.97 -1.13
CA GLU A 22 9.85 2.41 -0.25
C GLU A 22 8.53 3.19 -0.34
N ALA A 23 7.43 2.54 0.06
CA ALA A 23 6.13 3.19 0.13
C ALA A 23 5.41 2.81 1.41
N ILE A 24 4.98 3.83 2.15
CA ILE A 24 4.16 3.69 3.35
C ILE A 24 2.71 3.88 2.94
N VAL A 25 1.89 2.87 3.22
CA VAL A 25 0.47 2.87 2.86
C VAL A 25 -0.37 2.65 4.11
N ILE A 26 -1.28 3.57 4.39
CA ILE A 26 -2.31 3.40 5.42
C ILE A 26 -3.59 2.98 4.72
N TYR A 27 -4.07 1.78 5.03
CA TYR A 27 -5.23 1.18 4.39
C TYR A 27 -6.14 0.46 5.38
N LEU A 28 -7.39 0.25 4.98
CA LEU A 28 -8.36 -0.53 5.73
C LEU A 28 -8.26 -2.00 5.34
N HIS A 29 -7.76 -2.85 6.24
CA HIS A 29 -7.63 -4.29 6.02
C HIS A 29 -8.95 -4.98 5.68
N SER A 30 -10.09 -4.43 6.13
CA SER A 30 -11.43 -4.95 5.83
C SER A 30 -11.90 -4.69 4.40
N VAL A 31 -11.30 -3.71 3.71
CA VAL A 31 -11.72 -3.26 2.37
C VAL A 31 -10.69 -3.67 1.31
N VAL A 32 -9.40 -3.61 1.65
CA VAL A 32 -8.32 -3.92 0.71
C VAL A 32 -7.23 -4.75 1.41
N SER A 33 -6.73 -5.75 0.69
CA SER A 33 -5.62 -6.59 1.14
C SER A 33 -4.31 -6.19 0.48
N THR A 34 -3.18 -6.50 1.15
CA THR A 34 -1.83 -6.32 0.58
C THR A 34 -1.66 -6.96 -0.79
N LYS A 35 -2.25 -8.13 -1.03
CA LYS A 35 -2.22 -8.80 -2.34
C LYS A 35 -2.88 -7.96 -3.44
N ALA A 36 -4.01 -7.29 -3.14
CA ALA A 36 -4.68 -6.42 -4.10
C ALA A 36 -3.83 -5.19 -4.43
N MET A 37 -3.14 -4.63 -3.42
CA MET A 37 -2.21 -3.51 -3.60
C MET A 37 -1.01 -3.89 -4.48
N ILE A 38 -0.36 -5.03 -4.21
CA ILE A 38 0.75 -5.56 -5.03
C ILE A 38 0.29 -5.81 -6.48
N LYS A 39 -0.93 -6.33 -6.67
CA LYS A 39 -1.48 -6.56 -8.01
C LYS A 39 -1.69 -5.24 -8.77
N ALA A 40 -2.16 -4.20 -8.08
CA ALA A 40 -2.38 -2.89 -8.67
C ALA A 40 -1.08 -2.19 -9.10
N THR A 41 0.00 -2.35 -8.33
CA THR A 41 1.33 -1.80 -8.68
C THR A 41 2.00 -2.61 -9.78
N THR A 42 1.92 -3.94 -9.73
CA THR A 42 2.42 -4.82 -10.79
C THR A 42 1.72 -4.55 -12.13
N LYS A 43 0.41 -4.32 -12.13
CA LYS A 43 -0.37 -4.01 -13.35
C LYS A 43 0.08 -2.74 -14.06
N ILE A 44 0.66 -1.77 -13.33
CA ILE A 44 1.18 -0.54 -13.92
C ILE A 44 2.69 -0.59 -14.24
N GLY A 45 3.30 -1.77 -14.11
CA GLY A 45 4.71 -2.03 -14.42
C GLY A 45 5.68 -1.90 -13.24
N PHE A 46 5.17 -1.78 -12.01
CA PHE A 46 5.98 -1.61 -10.80
C PHE A 46 5.68 -2.73 -9.80
N PRO A 47 6.27 -3.94 -9.97
CA PRO A 47 6.10 -5.02 -9.01
C PRO A 47 6.64 -4.59 -7.63
N SER A 48 5.87 -4.85 -6.58
CA SER A 48 6.18 -4.42 -5.21
C SER A 48 6.14 -5.60 -4.24
N LYS A 49 6.86 -5.49 -3.13
CA LYS A 49 6.85 -6.47 -2.03
C LYS A 49 6.52 -5.77 -0.72
N VAL A 50 5.75 -6.42 0.14
CA VAL A 50 5.49 -5.93 1.50
C VAL A 50 6.75 -6.16 2.33
N ASN A 51 7.32 -5.08 2.88
CA ASN A 51 8.49 -5.14 3.76
C ASN A 51 8.06 -5.39 5.21
N SER A 52 7.06 -4.65 5.69
CA SER A 52 6.51 -4.77 7.05
C SER A 52 5.00 -4.50 7.04
N ASP A 53 4.24 -5.32 7.78
CA ASP A 53 2.80 -5.13 8.01
C ASP A 53 2.59 -4.83 9.50
N ALA A 54 2.62 -3.54 9.83
CA ALA A 54 2.38 -3.09 11.20
C ALA A 54 0.88 -2.84 11.38
N THR A 55 0.16 -3.85 11.83
CA THR A 55 -1.18 -3.63 12.39
C THR A 55 -1.00 -2.92 13.73
N VAL A 56 -1.34 -1.64 13.80
CA VAL A 56 -1.38 -0.89 15.06
C VAL A 56 -2.55 -1.46 15.87
N GLN A 57 -2.33 -2.60 16.53
CA GLN A 57 -3.18 -3.10 17.59
C GLN A 57 -2.99 -2.13 18.75
N ARG A 58 -3.95 -1.21 18.92
CA ARG A 58 -4.09 -0.49 20.18
C ARG A 58 -4.44 -1.52 21.24
N ASP A 59 -3.41 -2.07 21.88
CA ASP A 59 -3.58 -2.84 23.10
C ASP A 59 -4.17 -1.93 24.18
N ARG A 60 -5.05 -2.54 24.97
CA ARG A 60 -6.10 -1.93 25.78
C ARG A 60 -5.59 -1.23 27.04
#